data_AF-A0AAV5V0F9-F1
#
_entry.id   AF-A0AAV5V0F9-F1
#
_cell.length_a   1.000
_cell.length_b   1.000
_cell.length_c   1.000
_cell.angle_alpha   90.00
_cell.angle_beta   90.00
_cell.angle_gamma   90.00
#
_symmetry.space_group_name_H-M   'P 1'
#
loop_
_entity.id
_entity.type
_entity.pdbx_description
1 polymer ?
#
loop_
_entity_poly.entity_id
_entity_poly.type
_entity_poly.pdbx_seq_one_letter_code
_entity_poly.pdbx_strand_id
1 'polypeptide(L)'
;MYLLPTIQDVTNVLVALNRFLALLFPLIFRNFFTRRLTLVLIPCSILFSFTSCFVTVGAPGFFLDITSQDNTSAKIYMLHADSKLNFPMINRSTLITAHIFVCSGFTFSIYCIIAVHIFRSKILANSNELRLLLLGFLIFLANIPSFAYQIYWAIMQSDGSEDVFMSLPWVVLTKTLSPPLLMLVTNEAMRRQL
;
A
#
# COMPACT_ATOMS: atom_id res chain seq x y z
N MET A 1 12.16 5.47 3.50
CA MET A 1 10.92 6.10 2.96
C MET A 1 9.84 5.06 2.63
N TYR A 2 9.57 4.10 3.53
CA TYR A 2 8.63 2.97 3.27
C TYR A 2 7.48 2.86 4.28
N LEU A 3 7.53 3.59 5.40
CA LEU A 3 6.54 3.46 6.47
C LEU A 3 5.13 3.87 6.05
N LEU A 4 4.99 5.03 5.40
CA LEU A 4 3.69 5.57 4.99
C LEU A 4 2.98 4.65 3.96
N PRO A 5 3.66 4.15 2.91
CA PRO A 5 3.07 3.15 2.01
C PRO A 5 2.64 1.87 2.71
N THR A 6 3.44 1.35 3.65
CA THR A 6 3.10 0.13 4.41
C THR A 6 1.87 0.34 5.29
N ILE A 7 1.79 1.47 5.99
CA ILE A 7 0.59 1.83 6.78
C ILE A 7 -0.63 1.86 5.88
N GLN A 8 -0.51 2.44 4.70
CA GLN A 8 -1.61 2.53 3.76
C GLN A 8 -2.06 1.15 3.26
N ASP A 9 -1.13 0.25 2.94
CA ASP A 9 -1.45 -1.11 2.48
C ASP A 9 -2.20 -1.92 3.54
N VAL A 10 -1.75 -1.87 4.79
CA VAL A 10 -2.42 -2.53 5.91
C VAL A 10 -3.79 -1.91 6.18
N THR A 11 -3.89 -0.58 6.10
CA THR A 11 -5.16 0.14 6.26
C THR A 11 -6.15 -0.23 5.16
N ASN A 12 -5.71 -0.33 3.91
CA ASN A 12 -6.54 -0.73 2.77
C ASN A 12 -7.10 -2.15 2.97
N VAL A 13 -6.28 -3.09 3.44
CA VAL A 13 -6.72 -4.45 3.78
C VAL A 13 -7.79 -4.43 4.86
N LEU A 14 -7.58 -3.65 5.94
CA LEU A 14 -8.55 -3.54 7.03
C LEU A 14 -9.88 -2.94 6.57
N VAL A 15 -9.83 -1.90 5.73
CA VAL A 15 -11.03 -1.28 5.15
C VAL A 15 -11.77 -2.25 4.25
N ALA A 16 -11.06 -3.00 3.40
CA ALA A 16 -11.65 -4.01 2.54
C ALA A 16 -12.30 -5.14 3.36
N LEU A 17 -11.62 -5.64 4.40
CA LEU A 17 -12.12 -6.70 5.27
C LEU A 17 -13.34 -6.26 6.10
N ASN A 18 -13.30 -5.03 6.63
CA ASN A 18 -14.43 -4.40 7.32
C ASN A 18 -15.69 -4.39 6.42
N ARG A 19 -15.53 -4.03 5.15
CA ARG A 19 -16.65 -4.00 4.19
C ARG A 19 -17.10 -5.37 3.73
N PHE A 20 -16.16 -6.27 3.49
CA PHE A 20 -16.47 -7.66 3.17
C PHE A 20 -17.38 -8.28 4.24
N LEU A 21 -17.02 -8.10 5.51
CA LEU A 21 -17.82 -8.59 6.63
C LEU A 21 -19.16 -7.85 6.74
N ALA A 22 -19.18 -6.53 6.55
CA ALA A 22 -20.41 -5.74 6.60
C ALA A 22 -21.44 -6.17 5.53
N LEU A 23 -20.99 -6.47 4.31
CA LEU A 23 -21.86 -6.81 3.18
C LEU A 23 -22.25 -8.29 3.16
N LEU A 24 -21.30 -9.21 3.34
CA LEU A 24 -21.57 -10.64 3.21
C LEU A 24 -22.05 -11.27 4.53
N PHE A 25 -21.63 -10.74 5.68
CA PHE A 25 -21.90 -11.35 6.99
C PHE A 25 -22.34 -10.32 8.05
N PRO A 26 -23.49 -9.64 7.85
CA PRO A 26 -23.91 -8.53 8.71
C PRO A 26 -24.09 -8.92 10.19
N LEU A 27 -24.48 -10.16 10.48
CA LEU A 27 -24.61 -10.67 11.85
C LEU A 27 -23.25 -10.82 12.55
N ILE A 28 -22.25 -11.33 11.84
CA ILE A 28 -20.87 -11.46 12.36
C ILE A 28 -20.25 -10.07 12.50
N PHE A 29 -20.47 -9.21 11.51
CA PHE A 29 -19.97 -7.84 11.50
C PHE A 29 -20.40 -7.06 12.74
N ARG A 30 -21.69 -7.13 13.12
CA ARG A 30 -22.23 -6.44 14.30
C ARG A 30 -21.56 -6.87 15.60
N ASN A 31 -21.17 -8.14 15.71
CA ASN A 31 -20.53 -8.68 16.91
C ASN A 31 -19.02 -8.39 16.94
N PHE A 32 -18.37 -8.40 15.77
CA PHE A 32 -16.92 -8.22 15.67
C PHE A 32 -16.52 -6.74 15.64
N PHE A 33 -17.09 -5.94 14.73
CA PHE A 33 -16.75 -4.53 14.56
C PHE A 33 -17.49 -3.62 15.52
N THR A 34 -17.16 -3.75 16.81
CA THR A 34 -17.57 -2.77 17.82
C THR A 34 -16.69 -1.53 17.77
N ARG A 35 -17.21 -0.38 18.25
CA ARG A 35 -16.44 0.88 18.34
C ARG A 35 -15.12 0.70 19.11
N ARG A 36 -15.14 -0.11 20.18
CA ARG A 36 -13.97 -0.40 21.00
C ARG A 36 -12.93 -1.21 20.23
N LEU A 37 -13.35 -2.27 19.53
CA LEU A 37 -12.41 -3.07 18.73
C LEU A 37 -11.80 -2.25 17.59
N THR A 38 -12.60 -1.42 16.92
CA THR A 38 -12.12 -0.54 15.85
C THR A 38 -11.05 0.43 16.34
N LEU A 39 -11.26 1.03 17.52
CA LEU A 39 -10.28 1.92 18.16
C LEU A 39 -8.97 1.21 18.53
N VAL A 40 -8.99 -0.10 18.79
CA VAL A 40 -7.79 -0.90 19.06
C VAL A 40 -7.13 -1.37 17.77
N LEU A 41 -7.91 -1.71 16.73
CA LEU A 41 -7.39 -2.16 15.44
C LEU A 41 -6.53 -1.10 14.74
N ILE A 42 -6.88 0.19 14.89
CA ILE A 42 -6.12 1.31 14.30
C ILE A 42 -4.66 1.34 14.82
N PRO A 43 -4.37 1.49 16.13
CA PRO A 43 -2.99 1.48 16.63
C PRO A 43 -2.31 0.14 16.39
N CYS A 44 -3.02 -0.99 16.46
CA CYS A 44 -2.45 -2.29 16.11
C CYS A 44 -1.97 -2.34 14.65
N SER A 45 -2.72 -1.74 13.72
CA SER A 45 -2.34 -1.68 12.31
C SER A 45 -1.10 -0.82 12.08
N ILE A 46 -0.98 0.29 12.82
CA ILE A 46 0.18 1.18 12.79
C ILE A 46 1.41 0.45 13.34
N LEU A 47 1.26 -0.22 14.50
CA LEU A 47 2.34 -1.00 15.12
C LEU A 47 2.80 -2.14 14.20
N PHE A 48 1.85 -2.89 13.60
CA PHE A 48 2.18 -3.93 12.63
C PHE A 48 2.94 -3.37 11.42
N SER A 49 2.49 -2.23 10.90
CA SER A 49 3.16 -1.54 9.78
C SER A 49 4.55 -1.05 10.15
N PHE A 50 4.73 -0.57 11.38
CA PHE A 50 6.03 -0.15 11.91
C PHE A 50 6.99 -1.33 12.03
N THR A 51 6.55 -2.44 12.61
CA THR A 51 7.34 -3.67 12.72
C THR A 51 7.68 -4.25 11.34
N SER A 52 6.70 -4.28 10.43
CA SER A 52 6.91 -4.73 9.05
C SER A 52 7.91 -3.84 8.33
N CYS A 53 7.80 -2.51 8.48
CA CYS A 53 8.76 -1.56 7.93
C CYS A 53 10.15 -1.74 8.54
N PHE A 54 10.25 -2.02 9.85
CA PHE A 54 11.55 -2.23 10.51
C PHE A 54 12.25 -3.48 10.00
N VAL A 55 11.53 -4.59 9.85
CA VAL A 55 12.07 -5.85 9.32
C VAL A 55 12.41 -5.73 7.84
N THR A 56 11.56 -5.06 7.06
CA THR A 56 11.78 -4.90 5.62
C THR A 56 12.80 -3.83 5.29
N VAL A 57 13.00 -2.81 6.11
CA VAL A 57 13.96 -1.71 5.83
C VAL A 57 15.29 -1.92 6.53
N GLY A 58 15.33 -2.67 7.65
CA GLY A 58 16.51 -2.72 8.51
C GLY A 58 16.70 -1.41 9.27
N ALA A 59 17.50 -1.48 10.34
CA ALA A 59 17.89 -0.36 11.19
C ALA A 59 18.54 0.80 10.36
N PRO A 60 18.71 2.02 10.92
CA PRO A 60 18.87 3.25 10.15
C PRO A 60 19.95 3.12 9.08
N GLY A 61 19.55 3.35 7.82
CA GLY A 61 20.45 3.31 6.68
C GLY A 61 21.52 4.40 6.74
N PHE A 62 22.58 4.22 5.96
CA PHE A 62 23.59 5.24 5.78
C PHE A 62 23.16 6.18 4.64
N PHE A 63 23.51 7.46 4.75
CA PHE A 63 23.30 8.41 3.67
C PHE A 63 24.41 8.22 2.62
N LEU A 64 24.04 7.71 1.45
CA LEU A 64 24.89 7.62 0.28
C LEU A 64 24.72 8.90 -0.54
N ASP A 65 25.84 9.56 -0.83
CA ASP A 65 25.88 10.71 -1.74
C ASP A 65 25.77 10.18 -3.17
N ILE A 66 24.63 10.41 -3.83
CA ILE A 66 24.36 9.99 -5.22
C ILE A 66 24.57 11.14 -6.21
N THR A 67 25.28 12.18 -5.80
CA THR A 67 25.51 13.34 -6.67
C THR A 67 26.51 12.96 -7.77
N SER A 68 25.99 12.76 -8.98
CA SER A 68 26.78 12.55 -10.19
C SER A 68 27.73 13.72 -10.40
N GLN A 69 29.04 13.45 -10.22
CA GLN A 69 30.28 14.14 -10.65
C GLN A 69 30.40 15.68 -10.72
N ASP A 70 29.33 16.44 -10.80
CA ASP A 70 29.33 17.90 -10.83
C ASP A 70 29.15 18.47 -9.42
N ASN A 71 30.28 18.93 -8.86
CA ASN A 71 30.41 19.65 -7.58
C ASN A 71 29.54 20.92 -7.46
N THR A 72 28.78 21.29 -8.49
CA THR A 72 27.91 22.46 -8.55
C THR A 72 26.43 22.14 -8.33
N SER A 73 26.02 20.87 -8.29
CA SER A 73 24.63 20.47 -8.04
C SER A 73 24.38 20.17 -6.56
N ALA A 74 23.16 20.42 -6.08
CA ALA A 74 22.79 20.19 -4.69
C ALA A 74 23.01 18.72 -4.33
N LYS A 75 23.72 18.47 -3.22
CA LYS A 75 24.02 17.10 -2.80
C LYS A 75 22.74 16.33 -2.50
N ILE A 76 22.49 15.27 -3.26
CA ILE A 76 21.35 14.39 -3.02
C ILE A 76 21.85 13.21 -2.21
N TYR A 77 21.40 13.14 -0.96
CA TYR A 77 21.69 12.02 -0.08
C TYR A 77 20.57 10.98 -0.17
N MET A 78 20.88 9.80 -0.68
CA MET A 78 20.00 8.65 -0.65
C MET A 78 20.24 7.85 0.64
N LEU A 79 19.23 7.74 1.49
CA LEU A 79 19.27 6.83 2.62
C LEU A 79 19.20 5.38 2.09
N HIS A 80 20.35 4.73 1.94
CA HIS A 80 20.42 3.33 1.57
C HIS A 80 20.52 2.49 2.84
N ALA A 81 19.58 1.58 3.00
CA ALA A 81 19.65 0.62 4.09
C ALA A 81 20.54 -0.55 3.64
N ASP A 82 21.76 -0.60 4.18
CA ASP A 82 22.69 -1.70 3.92
C ASP A 82 22.21 -2.96 4.66
N SER A 83 21.46 -3.78 3.92
CA SER A 83 20.86 -5.00 4.45
C SER A 83 21.86 -6.17 4.51
N LYS A 84 22.98 -6.12 3.78
CA LYS A 84 24.00 -7.18 3.83
C LYS A 84 24.69 -7.20 5.20
N LEU A 85 24.83 -6.04 5.84
CA LEU A 85 25.46 -5.92 7.15
C LEU A 85 24.56 -6.41 8.30
N ASN A 86 23.25 -6.07 8.24
CA ASN A 86 22.33 -6.31 9.34
C ASN A 86 21.50 -7.60 9.21
N PHE A 87 21.18 -8.04 7.98
CA PHE A 87 20.32 -9.21 7.72
C PHE A 87 20.76 -9.99 6.46
N PRO A 88 21.97 -10.60 6.46
CA PRO A 88 22.58 -11.20 5.26
C PRO A 88 21.80 -12.38 4.66
N MET A 89 20.96 -13.06 5.44
CA MET A 89 20.17 -14.21 4.98
C MET A 89 18.82 -13.83 4.35
N ILE A 90 18.37 -12.58 4.46
CA ILE A 90 17.02 -12.18 4.02
C ILE A 90 17.11 -11.50 2.65
N ASN A 91 16.52 -12.11 1.61
CA ASN A 91 16.29 -11.43 0.34
C ASN A 91 15.17 -10.40 0.49
N ARG A 92 15.58 -9.16 0.80
CA ARG A 92 14.70 -8.03 1.09
C ARG A 92 13.77 -7.68 -0.07
N SER A 93 14.26 -7.67 -1.30
CA SER A 93 13.46 -7.35 -2.49
C SER A 93 12.32 -8.34 -2.64
N THR A 94 12.60 -9.63 -2.42
CA THR A 94 11.57 -10.68 -2.38
C THR A 94 10.58 -10.47 -1.23
N LEU A 95 11.05 -10.13 -0.03
CA LEU A 95 10.18 -9.88 1.13
C LEU A 95 9.26 -8.67 0.93
N ILE A 96 9.79 -7.57 0.39
CA ILE A 96 9.03 -6.35 0.05
C ILE A 96 8.01 -6.67 -1.05
N THR A 97 8.43 -7.35 -2.12
CA THR A 97 7.53 -7.78 -3.19
C THR A 97 6.40 -8.64 -2.66
N ALA A 98 6.73 -9.65 -1.83
CA ALA A 98 5.76 -10.55 -1.23
C ALA A 98 4.77 -9.78 -0.34
N HIS A 99 5.26 -8.84 0.49
CA HIS A 99 4.40 -8.03 1.33
C HIS A 99 3.41 -7.18 0.51
N ILE A 100 3.91 -6.41 -0.46
CA ILE A 100 3.08 -5.55 -1.30
C ILE A 100 2.07 -6.41 -2.10
N PHE A 101 2.49 -7.58 -2.56
CA PHE A 101 1.65 -8.49 -3.36
C PHE A 101 0.55 -9.11 -2.51
N VAL A 102 0.88 -9.57 -1.31
CA VAL A 102 -0.10 -10.10 -0.36
C VAL A 102 -1.10 -9.00 0.00
N CYS A 103 -0.66 -7.80 0.39
CA CYS A 103 -1.60 -6.75 0.80
C CYS A 103 -2.46 -6.25 -0.37
N SER A 104 -1.86 -5.93 -1.51
CA SER A 104 -2.59 -5.40 -2.67
C SER A 104 -3.45 -6.46 -3.34
N GLY A 105 -2.91 -7.68 -3.52
CA GLY A 105 -3.61 -8.82 -4.11
C GLY A 105 -4.76 -9.30 -3.24
N PHE A 106 -4.59 -9.35 -1.92
CA PHE A 106 -5.66 -9.70 -1.00
C PHE A 106 -6.77 -8.64 -0.99
N THR A 107 -6.41 -7.35 -0.97
CA THR A 107 -7.37 -6.24 -1.09
C THR A 107 -8.17 -6.32 -2.38
N PHE A 108 -7.50 -6.53 -3.53
CA PHE A 108 -8.16 -6.68 -4.82
C PHE A 108 -9.09 -7.90 -4.87
N SER A 109 -8.65 -9.04 -4.32
CA SER A 109 -9.45 -10.27 -4.27
C SER A 109 -10.73 -10.06 -3.46
N ILE A 110 -10.65 -9.38 -2.31
CA ILE A 110 -11.82 -9.01 -1.51
C ILE A 110 -12.79 -8.15 -2.33
N TYR A 111 -12.29 -7.11 -3.00
CA TYR A 111 -13.15 -6.25 -3.82
C TYR A 111 -13.81 -6.99 -4.98
N CYS A 112 -13.11 -7.95 -5.61
CA CYS A 112 -13.70 -8.81 -6.63
C CYS A 112 -14.85 -9.64 -6.07
N ILE A 113 -14.69 -10.25 -4.89
CA ILE A 113 -15.75 -11.03 -4.25
C ILE A 113 -16.96 -10.15 -3.91
N ILE A 114 -16.71 -8.96 -3.35
CA ILE A 114 -17.76 -7.97 -3.07
C ILE A 114 -18.51 -7.60 -4.35
N ALA A 115 -17.79 -7.31 -5.45
CA ALA A 115 -18.40 -6.97 -6.72
C ALA A 115 -19.28 -8.10 -7.27
N VAL A 116 -18.77 -9.34 -7.28
CA VAL A 116 -19.53 -10.52 -7.71
C VAL A 116 -20.80 -10.70 -6.86
N HIS A 117 -20.70 -10.49 -5.55
CA HIS A 117 -21.85 -10.58 -4.66
C HIS A 117 -22.90 -9.51 -4.97
N ILE A 118 -22.49 -8.26 -5.21
CA ILE A 118 -23.39 -7.15 -5.58
C ILE A 118 -24.07 -7.41 -6.92
N PHE A 119 -23.33 -7.88 -7.93
CA PHE A 119 -23.91 -8.24 -9.22
C PHE A 119 -24.93 -9.37 -9.09
N ARG A 120 -24.66 -10.38 -8.26
CA ARG A 120 -25.58 -11.50 -8.01
C ARG A 120 -26.83 -11.10 -7.24
N SER A 121 -26.69 -10.23 -6.25
CA SER A 121 -27.82 -9.88 -5.38
C SER A 121 -28.85 -8.98 -6.08
N LYS A 122 -28.53 -8.43 -7.27
CA LYS A 122 -29.35 -7.45 -8.01
C LYS A 122 -29.80 -6.27 -7.15
N ILE A 123 -29.19 -6.08 -5.99
CA ILE A 123 -29.41 -4.95 -5.11
C ILE A 123 -28.92 -3.76 -5.91
N LEU A 124 -29.85 -2.83 -6.22
CA LEU A 124 -29.62 -1.56 -6.93
C LEU A 124 -28.17 -1.15 -6.79
N ALA A 125 -27.41 -1.26 -7.89
CA ALA A 125 -25.98 -1.04 -7.92
C ALA A 125 -25.66 0.29 -7.25
N ASN A 126 -25.27 0.23 -5.98
CA ASN A 126 -24.95 1.41 -5.21
C ASN A 126 -23.71 1.97 -5.87
N SER A 127 -23.83 3.12 -6.54
CA SER A 127 -22.73 3.73 -7.31
C SER A 127 -21.45 3.85 -6.47
N ASN A 128 -21.60 3.97 -5.14
CA ASN A 128 -20.51 3.93 -4.18
C ASN A 128 -19.70 2.63 -4.26
N GLU A 129 -20.33 1.45 -4.27
CA GLU A 129 -19.59 0.17 -4.29
C GLU A 129 -18.84 -0.04 -5.61
N LEU A 130 -19.41 0.38 -6.74
CA LEU A 130 -18.70 0.36 -8.02
C LEU A 130 -17.48 1.31 -8.02
N ARG A 131 -17.62 2.51 -7.44
CA ARG A 131 -16.50 3.46 -7.26
C ARG A 131 -15.40 2.89 -6.37
N LEU A 132 -15.76 2.05 -5.41
CA LEU A 132 -14.83 1.43 -4.47
C LEU A 132 -14.12 0.21 -5.07
N LEU A 133 -14.81 -0.55 -5.91
CA LEU A 133 -14.16 -1.53 -6.79
C LEU A 133 -13.14 -0.85 -7.71
N LEU A 134 -13.53 0.27 -8.33
CA LEU A 134 -12.65 1.05 -9.19
C LEU A 134 -11.43 1.57 -8.43
N LEU A 135 -11.61 2.03 -7.17
CA LEU A 135 -10.48 2.40 -6.30
C LEU A 135 -9.53 1.22 -6.07
N GLY A 136 -10.05 0.05 -5.69
CA GLY A 136 -9.24 -1.15 -5.46
C GLY A 136 -8.46 -1.55 -6.72
N PHE A 137 -9.09 -1.46 -7.88
CA PHE A 137 -8.46 -1.73 -9.17
C PHE A 137 -7.39 -0.69 -9.53
N LEU A 138 -7.65 0.60 -9.34
CA LEU A 138 -6.68 1.68 -9.59
C LEU A 138 -5.46 1.57 -8.66
N ILE A 139 -5.66 1.24 -7.38
CA ILE A 139 -4.56 0.99 -6.44
C ILE A 139 -3.74 -0.20 -6.90
N PHE A 140 -4.37 -1.29 -7.34
CA PHE A 140 -3.66 -2.45 -7.86
C PHE A 140 -2.84 -2.09 -9.11
N LEU A 141 -3.43 -1.41 -10.09
CA LEU A 141 -2.72 -0.96 -11.29
C LEU A 141 -1.55 -0.02 -10.97
N ALA A 142 -1.76 0.93 -10.06
CA ALA A 142 -0.70 1.84 -9.62
C ALA A 142 0.48 1.07 -8.99
N ASN A 143 0.25 -0.07 -8.35
CA ASN A 143 1.34 -0.88 -7.78
C ASN A 143 2.10 -1.74 -8.80
N ILE A 144 1.59 -1.95 -10.03
CA ILE A 144 2.23 -2.82 -11.05
C ILE A 144 3.68 -2.38 -11.37
N PRO A 145 3.98 -1.11 -11.63
CA PRO A 145 5.36 -0.67 -11.87
C PRO A 145 6.29 -0.97 -10.68
N SER A 146 5.78 -0.83 -9.45
CA SER A 146 6.53 -1.15 -8.24
C SER A 146 6.81 -2.66 -8.13
N PHE A 147 5.85 -3.51 -8.47
CA PHE A 147 6.05 -4.96 -8.52
C PHE A 147 7.08 -5.36 -9.55
N ALA A 148 6.93 -4.88 -10.78
CA ALA A 148 7.82 -5.19 -11.88
C ALA A 148 9.27 -4.81 -11.52
N TYR A 149 9.45 -3.64 -10.90
CA TYR A 149 10.76 -3.18 -10.44
C TYR A 149 11.35 -4.05 -9.32
N GLN A 150 10.58 -4.36 -8.28
CA GLN A 150 11.08 -5.16 -7.16
C GLN A 150 11.44 -6.59 -7.59
N ILE A 151 10.67 -7.18 -8.53
CA ILE A 151 10.98 -8.47 -9.15
C ILE A 151 12.25 -8.38 -9.99
N TYR A 152 12.36 -7.35 -10.84
CA TYR A 152 13.56 -7.10 -11.65
C TYR A 152 14.80 -6.99 -10.76
N TRP A 153 14.72 -6.22 -9.67
CA TRP A 153 15.82 -6.06 -8.71
C TRP A 153 16.16 -7.35 -7.95
N ALA A 154 15.16 -8.15 -7.61
CA ALA A 154 15.35 -9.44 -6.96
C ALA A 154 16.08 -10.45 -7.86
N ILE A 155 15.83 -10.40 -9.18
CA ILE A 155 16.44 -11.30 -10.17
C ILE A 155 17.83 -10.82 -10.60
N MET A 156 17.97 -9.52 -10.91
CA MET A 156 19.19 -8.94 -11.51
C MET A 156 20.25 -8.54 -10.48
N GLN A 157 20.04 -8.84 -9.19
CA GLN A 157 21.02 -8.63 -8.11
C GLN A 157 21.81 -7.31 -8.22
N SER A 158 21.10 -6.18 -8.15
CA SER A 158 21.62 -4.81 -8.02
C SER A 158 22.28 -4.12 -9.22
N ASP A 159 22.38 -4.74 -10.40
CA ASP A 159 22.86 -4.04 -11.63
C ASP A 159 21.78 -3.13 -12.28
N GLY A 160 20.67 -2.89 -11.58
CA GLY A 160 19.59 -2.02 -12.05
C GLY A 160 19.96 -0.55 -11.93
N SER A 161 19.86 0.20 -13.04
CA SER A 161 20.17 1.63 -13.10
C SER A 161 19.41 2.44 -12.04
N GLU A 162 20.13 3.25 -11.27
CA GLU A 162 19.62 4.22 -10.29
C GLU A 162 18.51 5.13 -10.85
N ASP A 163 18.55 5.39 -12.16
CA ASP A 163 17.54 6.14 -12.92
C ASP A 163 16.12 5.57 -12.78
N VAL A 164 15.98 4.24 -12.74
CA VAL A 164 14.66 3.60 -12.58
C VAL A 164 14.15 3.78 -11.16
N PHE A 165 15.03 3.75 -10.15
CA PHE A 165 14.65 4.04 -8.77
C PHE A 165 14.15 5.48 -8.60
N MET A 166 14.83 6.45 -9.22
CA MET A 166 14.45 7.86 -9.21
C MET A 166 13.13 8.14 -9.95
N SER A 167 12.73 7.23 -10.85
CA SER A 167 11.48 7.33 -11.60
C SER A 167 10.26 6.76 -10.88
N LEU A 168 10.40 6.07 -9.75
CA LEU A 168 9.29 5.41 -9.03
C LEU A 168 8.59 6.21 -7.90
N PRO A 169 9.09 7.36 -7.39
CA PRO A 169 8.40 8.11 -6.33
C PRO A 169 6.97 8.53 -6.68
N TRP A 170 6.66 8.79 -7.96
CA TRP A 170 5.30 9.15 -8.38
C TRP A 170 4.31 7.99 -8.18
N VAL A 171 4.76 6.73 -8.23
CA VAL A 171 3.92 5.56 -7.96
C VAL A 171 3.46 5.56 -6.51
N VAL A 172 4.38 5.90 -5.60
CA VAL A 172 4.06 6.03 -4.18
C VAL A 172 3.13 7.22 -3.93
N LEU A 173 3.37 8.35 -4.60
CA LEU A 173 2.52 9.55 -4.47
C LEU A 173 1.11 9.34 -5.02
N THR A 174 0.97 8.72 -6.18
CA THR A 174 -0.36 8.40 -6.76
C THR A 174 -1.12 7.42 -5.88
N LYS A 175 -0.41 6.45 -5.28
CA LYS A 175 -0.99 5.54 -4.29
C LYS A 175 -1.47 6.29 -3.05
N THR A 176 -0.66 7.16 -2.44
CA THR A 176 -1.03 7.88 -1.21
C THR A 176 -2.13 8.92 -1.42
N LEU A 177 -2.16 9.57 -2.60
CA LEU A 177 -3.15 10.61 -2.91
C LEU A 177 -4.48 10.05 -3.46
N SER A 178 -4.49 8.83 -4.00
CA SER A 178 -5.72 8.29 -4.61
C SER A 178 -6.88 8.08 -3.62
N PRO A 179 -6.71 7.59 -2.38
CA PRO A 179 -7.82 7.47 -1.44
C PRO A 179 -8.48 8.81 -1.04
N PRO A 180 -7.76 9.86 -0.62
CA PRO A 180 -8.39 11.13 -0.27
C PRO A 180 -9.02 11.82 -1.49
N LEU A 181 -8.38 11.78 -2.66
CA LEU A 181 -8.96 12.32 -3.89
C LEU A 181 -10.25 11.60 -4.25
N LEU A 182 -10.27 10.27 -4.16
CA LEU A 182 -11.48 9.50 -4.44
C LEU A 182 -12.54 9.74 -3.38
N MET A 183 -12.18 9.92 -2.10
CA MET A 183 -13.14 10.27 -1.05
C MET A 183 -13.78 11.63 -1.31
N LEU A 184 -13.01 12.63 -1.75
CA LEU A 184 -13.52 13.93 -2.19
C LEU A 184 -14.44 13.81 -3.43
N VAL A 185 -14.04 13.02 -4.42
CA VAL A 185 -14.83 12.82 -5.66
C VAL A 185 -16.10 11.99 -5.42
N THR A 186 -16.15 11.17 -4.38
CA THR A 186 -17.28 10.26 -4.14
C THR A 186 -18.22 10.67 -3.01
N ASN A 187 -17.72 11.36 -1.98
CA ASN A 187 -18.52 11.77 -0.83
C ASN A 187 -19.08 13.19 -1.02
N GLU A 188 -20.35 13.27 -1.40
CA GLU A 188 -21.06 14.55 -1.52
C GLU A 188 -21.08 15.37 -0.23
N ALA A 189 -21.18 14.72 0.94
CA ALA A 189 -21.23 15.43 2.21
C ALA A 189 -19.91 16.15 2.50
N MET A 190 -18.77 15.53 2.19
CA MET A 190 -17.47 16.20 2.30
C MET A 190 -17.30 17.33 1.28
N ARG A 191 -17.77 17.17 0.05
CA ARG A 191 -17.71 18.25 -0.95
C ARG A 191 -18.53 19.47 -0.58
N ARG A 192 -19.66 19.29 0.11
CA ARG A 192 -20.50 20.41 0.55
C ARG A 192 -19.91 21.17 1.74
N GLN A 193 -18.88 20.62 2.39
CA GLN A 193 -18.20 21.22 3.55
C GLN A 193 -16.88 21.93 3.20
N LEU A 194 -16.42 21.80 1.95
CA LEU A 194 -15.25 22.49 1.38
C LEU A 194 -15.70 23.68 0.54
#